data_AF-A0A355UAG4-F1
#
_entry.id   AF-A0A355UAG4-F1
#
_cell.length_a   1.000
_cell.length_b   1.000
_cell.length_c   1.000
_cell.angle_alpha   90.00
_cell.angle_beta   90.00
_cell.angle_gamma   90.00
#
_symmetry.space_group_name_H-M   'P 1'
#
loop_
_entity.id
_entity.type
_entity.pdbx_description
1 polymer ?
#
loop_
_entity_poly.entity_id
_entity_poly.type
_entity_poly.pdbx_seq_one_letter_code
_entity_poly.pdbx_strand_id
1 'polypeptide(L)' 'FEYGAPPHGGIAFGLDRLTAILAGTDSIRDVIAFPKNNMGRDIMIDAPAPLNADQKKELGM' A
#
# COMPACT_ATOMS: atom_id res chain seq x y z
N PHE A 1 2.78 -9.67 -25.79
CA PHE A 1 2.11 -10.75 -26.57
C PHE A 1 2.67 -10.87 -27.99
N GLU A 2 3.25 -9.83 -28.58
CA GLU A 2 3.79 -9.81 -29.96
C GLU A 2 4.92 -10.81 -30.28
N TYR A 3 5.64 -11.34 -29.30
CA TYR A 3 6.70 -12.34 -29.52
C TYR A 3 6.33 -13.75 -29.04
N GLY A 4 5.03 -14.09 -29.00
CA GLY A 4 4.57 -15.45 -28.68
C GLY A 4 4.40 -15.74 -27.19
N ALA A 5 3.98 -14.75 -26.40
CA ALA A 5 3.61 -15.02 -25.01
C ALA A 5 2.43 -16.02 -24.98
N PRO A 6 2.53 -17.15 -24.24
CA PRO A 6 1.54 -18.22 -24.27
C PRO A 6 0.21 -17.80 -23.63
N PRO A 7 -0.91 -18.51 -23.87
CA PRO A 7 -2.14 -18.31 -23.12
C PRO A 7 -1.88 -18.52 -21.62
N HIS A 8 -2.11 -17.49 -20.81
CA HIS A 8 -1.96 -17.55 -19.37
C HIS A 8 -3.12 -16.86 -18.68
N GLY A 9 -3.54 -17.39 -17.54
CA GLY A 9 -4.51 -16.80 -16.64
C GLY A 9 -3.90 -16.68 -15.25
N GLY A 10 -4.23 -15.61 -14.53
CA GLY A 10 -3.76 -15.37 -13.17
C GLY A 10 -4.91 -15.00 -12.26
N ILE A 11 -4.73 -15.23 -10.97
CA ILE A 11 -5.61 -14.76 -9.90
C ILE A 11 -4.76 -14.16 -8.78
N ALA A 12 -5.28 -13.13 -8.13
CA ALA A 12 -4.68 -12.53 -6.95
C ALA A 12 -5.70 -12.48 -5.81
N PHE A 13 -5.26 -12.80 -4.60
CA PHE A 13 -6.06 -12.68 -3.40
C PHE A 13 -5.72 -11.39 -2.65
N GLY A 14 -6.74 -10.73 -2.11
CA GLY A 14 -6.56 -9.64 -1.16
C GLY A 14 -6.14 -10.18 0.20
N LEU A 15 -4.84 -10.26 0.46
CA LEU A 15 -4.28 -10.86 1.68
C LEU A 15 -4.83 -10.21 2.95
N ASP A 16 -4.87 -8.87 3.02
CA ASP A 16 -5.35 -8.15 4.22
C ASP A 16 -6.82 -8.49 4.52
N ARG A 17 -7.64 -8.59 3.47
CA ARG A 17 -9.05 -8.97 3.59
C ARG A 17 -9.21 -10.42 4.01
N LEU A 18 -8.43 -11.33 3.41
CA LEU A 18 -8.43 -12.74 3.78
C LEU A 18 -8.04 -12.90 5.26
N THR A 19 -6.98 -12.25 5.70
CA THR A 19 -6.52 -12.28 7.09
C THR A 19 -7.57 -11.69 8.03
N ALA A 20 -8.22 -10.57 7.69
CA ALA A 20 -9.27 -9.98 8.52
C ALA A 20 -10.46 -10.94 8.73
N ILE A 21 -10.87 -11.67 7.67
CA ILE A 21 -11.92 -12.69 7.77
C ILE A 21 -11.48 -13.84 8.70
N LEU A 22 -10.24 -14.33 8.53
CA LEU A 22 -9.69 -15.41 9.37
C LEU A 22 -9.53 -14.98 10.83
N ALA A 23 -9.21 -13.71 11.07
CA ALA A 23 -9.06 -13.11 12.39
C ALA A 23 -10.39 -12.69 13.04
N GLY A 24 -11.50 -12.70 12.30
CA GLY A 24 -12.82 -12.26 12.79
C GLY A 24 -12.91 -10.75 13.04
N THR A 25 -12.13 -9.94 12.33
CA THR A 25 -12.11 -8.47 12.48
C THR A 25 -12.88 -7.79 11.35
N ASP A 26 -13.67 -6.77 11.66
CA ASP A 26 -14.45 -6.03 10.65
C ASP A 26 -13.58 -5.09 9.80
N SER A 27 -12.42 -4.68 10.32
CA SER A 27 -11.52 -3.73 9.68
C SER A 27 -10.18 -4.38 9.33
N ILE A 28 -9.75 -4.25 8.07
CA ILE A 28 -8.40 -4.67 7.65
C ILE A 28 -7.28 -3.92 8.38
N ARG A 29 -7.59 -2.76 8.98
CA ARG A 29 -6.61 -1.96 9.73
C ARG A 29 -6.13 -2.69 10.99
N ASP A 30 -6.91 -3.64 11.49
CA ASP A 30 -6.58 -4.40 12.71
C ASP A 30 -5.60 -5.55 12.43
N VAL A 31 -5.40 -5.89 11.14
CA VAL A 31 -4.43 -6.91 10.70
C VAL A 31 -3.21 -6.29 9.99
N ILE A 32 -3.11 -4.96 9.98
CA ILE A 32 -1.98 -4.21 9.43
C ILE A 32 -1.25 -3.56 10.60
N ALA A 33 0.06 -3.81 10.75
CA ALA A 33 0.83 -3.32 11.89
C ALA A 33 0.85 -1.78 12.03
N PHE A 34 0.93 -1.05 10.90
CA PHE A 34 0.98 0.41 10.86
C PHE A 34 -0.02 0.97 9.83
N PRO A 35 -1.33 0.97 10.17
CA PRO A 35 -2.37 1.36 9.22
C PRO A 35 -2.40 2.88 9.03
N LYS A 36 -2.68 3.31 7.80
CA LYS A 36 -2.92 4.73 7.49
C LYS A 36 -4.35 5.12 7.88
N ASN A 37 -4.57 6.40 8.14
CA ASN A 37 -5.92 6.95 8.33
C ASN A 37 -6.67 7.11 7.00
N ASN A 38 -7.92 7.57 7.06
CA ASN A 38 -8.77 7.74 5.87
C ASN A 38 -8.26 8.81 4.88
N MET A 39 -7.27 9.61 5.27
CA MET A 39 -6.57 10.59 4.42
C MET A 39 -5.23 10.06 3.91
N GLY A 40 -4.93 8.77 4.11
CA GLY A 40 -3.65 8.16 3.71
C GLY A 40 -2.45 8.57 4.58
N ARG A 41 -2.68 9.20 5.74
CA ARG A 41 -1.61 9.62 6.65
C ARG A 41 -1.29 8.57 7.69
N ASP A 42 -0.01 8.45 7.99
CA ASP A 42 0.47 7.75 9.17
C ASP A 42 0.51 8.72 10.34
N ILE A 43 -0.36 8.52 11.34
CA ILE A 43 -0.44 9.40 12.50
C ILE A 43 0.72 9.16 13.48
N MET A 44 1.34 7.98 13.46
CA MET A 44 2.41 7.63 14.39
C MET A 44 3.70 8.39 14.07
N ILE A 45 4.03 8.52 12.78
CA ILE A 45 5.27 9.16 12.31
C ILE A 45 5.03 10.50 11.59
N ASP A 46 3.80 11.00 11.60
CA ASP A 46 3.36 12.21 10.88
C ASP A 46 3.79 12.22 9.40
N ALA A 47 3.45 11.13 8.69
CA ALA A 47 3.73 10.99 7.26
C ALA A 47 2.45 11.13 6.42
N PRO A 48 2.52 11.72 5.20
CA PRO A 48 3.70 12.31 4.58
C PRO A 48 4.06 13.68 5.18
N ALA A 49 5.34 14.04 5.07
CA ALA A 49 5.87 15.34 5.48
C ALA A 49 6.53 16.07 4.28
N PRO A 50 6.66 17.41 4.32
CA PRO A 50 7.36 18.15 3.27
C PRO A 50 8.84 17.72 3.14
N LEU A 51 9.31 17.56 1.90
CA LEU A 51 10.73 17.36 1.59
C LEU A 51 11.51 18.68 1.69
N ASN A 52 12.81 18.58 2.03
CA ASN A 52 13.72 19.73 2.05
C ASN A 52 13.94 20.29 0.65
N ALA A 53 14.20 21.60 0.55
CA ALA A 53 14.39 22.28 -0.73
C ALA A 53 15.59 21.72 -1.52
N ASP A 54 16.68 21.37 -0.84
CA ASP A 54 17.87 20.79 -1.49
C ASP A 54 17.56 19.43 -2.12
N GLN A 55 16.75 18.60 -1.46
CA GLN A 55 16.33 17.29 -1.99
C GLN A 55 15.43 17.43 -3.21
N LYS A 56 14.53 18.42 -3.20
CA LYS A 56 13.69 18.71 -4.38
C LYS A 56 14.56 19.15 -5.56
N LYS A 57 15.52 20.05 -5.31
CA LYS A 57 16.48 20.51 -6.32
C LYS A 57 17.34 19.39 -6.88
N GLU A 58 17.85 18.48 -6.05
CA GLU A 58 18.61 17.31 -6.48
C GLU A 58 17.80 16.41 -7.43
N LEU A 59 16.50 16.24 -7.13
CA LEU A 59 15.58 15.45 -7.96
C LEU A 59 15.01 16.22 -9.16
N GLY A 60 15.35 17.50 -9.33
CA GLY A 60 14.85 18.36 -10.40
C GLY A 60 13.36 18.73 -10.27
N MET A 61 12.83 18.77 -9.05
CA MET A 61 11.43 19.09 -8.72
C MET A 61 11.26 20.51 -8.15
#